data_AF-A0A2S1QXD8-F1
#
_entry.id   AF-A0A2S1QXD8-F1
#
_cell.length_a   1.000
_cell.length_b   1.000
_cell.length_c   1.000
_cell.angle_alpha   90.00
_cell.angle_beta   90.00
_cell.angle_gamma   90.00
#
_symmetry.space_group_name_H-M   'P 1'
#
loop_
_entity.id
_entity.type
_entity.pdbx_description
1 polymer ?
#
loop_
_entity_poly.entity_id
_entity_poly.type
_entity_poly.pdbx_seq_one_letter_code
_entity_poly.pdbx_strand_id
1 'polypeptide(L)'
;MISGRGSRKDFIDLFVLLEKFSLKEMIGFYKQKYHDGSEFLVLKSLSYFEDADEEAMPVMLIKNSWDEIKQKIKAVTEEYLRLL
;
A
#
# COMPACT_ATOMS: atom_id res chain seq x y z
N MET A 1 -2.11 -8.30 2.53
CA MET A 1 -2.50 -7.09 3.29
C MET A 1 -1.30 -6.75 4.13
N ILE A 2 -0.78 -5.53 3.99
CA ILE A 2 0.42 -5.09 4.70
C ILE A 2 0.03 -4.88 6.17
N SER A 3 -0.09 -5.95 6.94
CA SER A 3 -0.44 -5.92 8.36
C SER A 3 0.61 -6.67 9.19
N GLY A 4 1.88 -6.59 8.74
CA GLY A 4 3.09 -7.25 9.27
C GLY A 4 4.33 -6.64 8.60
N ARG A 5 5.45 -7.39 8.47
CA ARG A 5 6.60 -6.98 7.64
C ARG A 5 6.13 -6.88 6.18
N GLY A 6 5.86 -5.68 5.70
CA GLY A 6 5.46 -5.48 4.31
C GLY A 6 6.63 -5.80 3.41
N SER A 7 6.51 -6.83 2.57
CA SER A 7 7.55 -7.10 1.58
C SER A 7 7.51 -6.05 0.48
N ARG A 8 8.62 -5.83 -0.22
CA ARG A 8 8.67 -4.94 -1.39
C ARG A 8 7.63 -5.34 -2.43
N LYS A 9 7.40 -6.65 -2.60
CA LYS A 9 6.35 -7.18 -3.48
C LYS A 9 4.95 -6.76 -3.06
N ASP A 10 4.64 -6.71 -1.78
CA ASP A 10 3.31 -6.28 -1.31
C ASP A 10 3.00 -4.83 -1.70
N PHE A 11 4.00 -3.95 -1.60
CA PHE A 11 3.87 -2.56 -2.02
C PHE A 11 3.77 -2.41 -3.54
N ILE A 12 4.50 -3.23 -4.31
CA ILE A 12 4.36 -3.28 -5.77
C ILE A 12 2.95 -3.74 -6.17
N ASP A 13 2.44 -4.81 -5.55
CA ASP A 13 1.10 -5.32 -5.80
C ASP A 13 0.04 -4.26 -5.42
N LEU A 14 0.23 -3.56 -4.29
CA LEU A 14 -0.61 -2.44 -3.88
C LEU A 14 -0.60 -1.31 -4.92
N PHE A 15 0.55 -0.91 -5.42
CA PHE A 15 0.67 0.10 -6.47
C PHE A 15 -0.11 -0.28 -7.73
N VAL A 16 0.01 -1.53 -8.18
CA VAL A 16 -0.75 -2.02 -9.34
C VAL A 16 -2.26 -2.04 -9.07
N LEU A 17 -2.69 -2.34 -7.85
CA LEU A 17 -4.10 -2.28 -7.48
C LEU A 17 -4.64 -0.85 -7.43
N LEU A 18 -3.81 0.12 -7.04
CA LEU A 18 -4.17 1.55 -7.01
C LEU A 18 -4.40 2.14 -8.42
N GLU A 19 -3.95 1.46 -9.48
CA GLU A 19 -4.30 1.82 -10.86
C GLU A 19 -5.73 1.37 -11.24
N LYS A 20 -6.36 0.50 -10.43
CA LYS A 20 -7.70 -0.05 -10.68
C LYS A 20 -8.74 0.39 -9.66
N PHE A 21 -8.32 0.68 -8.44
CA PHE A 21 -9.18 1.00 -7.32
C PHE A 21 -8.65 2.22 -6.57
N SER A 22 -9.53 3.09 -6.11
CA SER A 22 -9.18 4.13 -5.15
C SER A 22 -8.79 3.52 -3.81
N LEU A 23 -7.97 4.24 -3.02
CA LEU A 23 -7.62 3.78 -1.67
C LEU A 23 -8.88 3.60 -0.79
N LYS A 24 -9.91 4.44 -0.99
CA LYS A 24 -11.20 4.33 -0.29
C LYS A 24 -11.92 3.00 -0.60
N GLU A 25 -11.97 2.59 -1.86
CA GLU A 25 -12.54 1.30 -2.24
C GLU A 25 -11.74 0.14 -1.65
N MET A 26 -10.41 0.22 -1.69
CA MET A 26 -9.54 -0.81 -1.12
C MET A 26 -9.72 -0.96 0.40
N ILE A 27 -9.81 0.14 1.13
CA ILE A 27 -10.15 0.13 2.57
C ILE A 27 -11.56 -0.44 2.80
N GLY A 28 -12.51 -0.12 1.92
CA GLY A 28 -13.84 -0.72 1.92
C GLY A 28 -13.80 -2.25 1.78
N PHE A 29 -13.04 -2.77 0.82
CA PHE A 29 -12.83 -4.22 0.64
C PHE A 29 -12.16 -4.85 1.85
N TYR A 30 -11.18 -4.16 2.44
CA TYR A 30 -10.53 -4.61 3.66
C TYR A 30 -11.53 -4.77 4.81
N LYS A 31 -12.34 -3.74 5.09
CA LYS A 31 -13.35 -3.78 6.16
C LYS A 31 -14.41 -4.85 5.97
N GLN A 32 -14.80 -5.12 4.72
CA GLN A 32 -15.73 -6.22 4.41
C GLN A 32 -15.11 -7.59 4.69
N LYS A 33 -13.83 -7.75 4.37
CA LYS A 33 -13.11 -9.02 4.55
C LYS A 33 -12.70 -9.28 6.01
N TYR A 34 -12.33 -8.23 6.75
CA TYR A 34 -11.84 -8.31 8.12
C TYR A 34 -12.69 -7.43 9.03
N HIS A 35 -13.68 -8.03 9.69
CA HIS A 35 -14.68 -7.32 10.49
C HIS A 35 -14.10 -6.58 11.71
N ASP A 36 -13.00 -7.09 12.27
CA ASP A 36 -12.26 -6.53 13.40
C ASP A 36 -10.96 -5.81 12.96
N GLY A 37 -10.77 -5.64 11.65
CA GLY A 37 -9.58 -5.05 11.07
C GLY A 37 -9.47 -3.55 11.37
N SER A 38 -8.35 -3.13 11.95
CA SER A 38 -8.09 -1.70 12.20
C SER A 38 -7.66 -0.98 10.92
N GLU A 39 -8.51 -0.09 10.41
CA GLU A 39 -8.17 0.82 9.30
C GLU A 39 -6.94 1.67 9.62
N PHE A 40 -6.84 2.17 10.86
CA PHE A 40 -5.69 2.96 11.30
C PHE A 40 -4.37 2.19 11.15
N LEU A 41 -4.34 0.92 11.55
CA LEU A 41 -3.13 0.08 11.39
C LEU A 41 -2.79 -0.16 9.92
N VAL A 42 -3.79 -0.29 9.05
CA VAL A 42 -3.57 -0.38 7.59
C VAL A 42 -2.95 0.90 7.08
N LEU A 43 -3.56 2.06 7.34
CA LEU A 43 -3.05 3.34 6.84
C LEU A 43 -1.63 3.62 7.34
N LYS A 44 -1.34 3.25 8.60
CA LYS A 44 0.01 3.36 9.18
C LYS A 44 1.02 2.51 8.41
N SER A 45 0.66 1.27 8.02
CA SER A 45 1.57 0.38 7.32
C SER A 45 1.82 0.81 5.87
N LEU A 46 0.87 1.49 5.22
CA LEU A 46 1.04 2.00 3.85
C LEU A 46 2.17 3.03 3.72
N SER A 47 2.59 3.66 4.83
CA SER A 47 3.67 4.65 4.85
C SER A 47 4.98 4.13 5.44
N TYR A 48 5.04 2.86 5.86
CA TYR A 48 6.20 2.26 6.52
C TYR A 48 6.95 1.32 5.56
N PHE A 49 8.06 1.82 4.98
CA PHE A 49 8.80 1.10 3.94
C PHE A 49 10.12 0.50 4.41
N GLU A 50 10.52 0.68 5.67
CA GLU A 50 11.87 0.32 6.17
C GLU A 50 12.23 -1.14 5.88
N ASP A 51 11.35 -2.09 6.24
CA ASP A 51 11.56 -3.51 5.95
C ASP A 51 11.67 -3.78 4.44
N ALA A 52 10.82 -3.13 3.63
CA ALA A 52 10.81 -3.29 2.18
C ALA A 52 12.00 -2.64 1.48
N ASP A 53 12.63 -1.63 2.09
CA ASP A 53 13.82 -0.97 1.57
C ASP A 53 15.05 -1.89 1.65
N GLU A 54 15.08 -2.84 2.59
CA GLU A 54 16.17 -3.82 2.74
C GLU A 54 16.06 -5.02 1.78
N GLU A 55 14.88 -5.26 1.21
CA GLU A 55 14.67 -6.39 0.29
C GLU A 55 15.31 -6.15 -1.09
N ALA A 56 15.68 -7.22 -1.78
CA ALA A 56 16.10 -7.13 -3.18
C ALA A 56 14.92 -6.74 -4.09
N MET A 57 15.20 -6.02 -5.19
CA MET A 57 14.18 -5.78 -6.22
C MET A 57 13.74 -7.12 -6.82
N PRO A 58 12.42 -7.43 -6.88
CA PRO A 58 11.93 -8.58 -7.61
C PRO A 58 12.04 -8.33 -9.12
N VAL A 59 11.86 -9.39 -9.92
CA VAL A 59 11.69 -9.24 -11.37
C VAL A 59 10.38 -8.50 -11.63
N MET A 60 10.50 -7.28 -12.15
CA MET A 60 9.37 -6.38 -12.36
C MET A 60 8.67 -6.65 -13.70
N LEU A 61 7.33 -6.72 -13.69
CA LEU A 61 6.49 -6.74 -14.88
C LEU A 61 6.02 -5.32 -15.31
N ILE A 62 6.29 -4.33 -14.47
CA ILE A 62 5.98 -2.91 -14.69
C ILE A 62 7.28 -2.12 -14.83
N LYS A 63 7.22 -0.96 -15.48
CA LYS A 63 8.40 -0.11 -15.73
C LYS A 63 8.66 0.93 -14.62
N ASN A 64 7.97 0.81 -13.49
CA ASN A 64 8.08 1.75 -12.38
C ASN A 64 9.26 1.39 -11.46
N SER A 65 9.98 2.43 -11.05
CA SER A 65 11.00 2.36 -10.01
C SER A 65 10.38 2.22 -8.62
N TRP A 66 11.18 1.75 -7.67
CA TRP A 66 10.74 1.63 -6.28
C TRP A 66 10.36 2.98 -5.67
N ASP A 67 11.07 4.06 -6.01
CA ASP A 67 10.77 5.39 -5.48
C ASP A 67 9.46 5.96 -6.03
N GLU A 68 9.14 5.74 -7.30
CA GLU A 68 7.83 6.11 -7.88
C GLU A 68 6.67 5.39 -7.18
N ILE A 69 6.87 4.11 -6.85
CA ILE A 69 5.89 3.30 -6.11
C ILE A 69 5.66 3.89 -4.72
N LYS A 70 6.74 4.15 -3.96
CA LYS A 70 6.66 4.77 -2.63
C LYS A 70 5.97 6.13 -2.67
N GLN A 71 6.33 6.98 -3.64
CA GLN A 71 5.74 8.31 -3.81
C GLN A 71 4.23 8.23 -4.09
N LYS A 72 3.80 7.35 -5.00
CA LYS A 72 2.38 7.15 -5.30
C LYS A 72 1.61 6.71 -4.07
N ILE A 73 2.11 5.70 -3.34
CA ILE A 73 1.43 5.16 -2.16
C ILE A 73 1.33 6.21 -1.04
N LYS A 74 2.40 6.98 -0.79
CA LYS A 74 2.36 8.10 0.17
C LYS A 74 1.33 9.15 -0.23
N ALA A 75 1.35 9.59 -1.49
CA ALA A 75 0.44 10.61 -1.98
C ALA A 75 -1.04 10.21 -1.83
N VAL A 76 -1.42 8.98 -2.23
CA VAL A 76 -2.81 8.53 -2.08
C VAL A 76 -3.20 8.32 -0.62
N THR A 77 -2.26 7.93 0.25
CA THR A 77 -2.51 7.78 1.68
C THR A 77 -2.74 9.15 2.34
N GLU A 78 -1.92 10.15 2.03
CA GLU A 78 -2.09 11.52 2.49
C GLU A 78 -3.40 12.14 1.99
N GLU A 79 -3.76 11.92 0.73
CA GLU A 79 -5.02 12.38 0.15
C GLU A 79 -6.22 11.76 0.90
N TYR A 80 -6.18 10.45 1.14
CA TYR A 80 -7.23 9.76 1.88
C TYR A 80 -7.39 10.30 3.30
N LEU A 81 -6.28 10.53 4.01
CA LEU A 81 -6.28 11.09 5.36
C LEU A 81 -6.86 12.51 5.44
N ARG A 82 -6.76 13.31 4.37
CA ARG A 82 -7.37 14.65 4.30
C ARG A 82 -8.88 14.63 4.09
N LEU A 83 -9.42 13.51 3.62
CA LEU A 83 -10.85 13.33 3.31
C LEU A 83 -11.62 12.65 4.45
N LEU A 84 -10.93 12.21 5.52
CA LEU A 84 -11.51 11.71 6.76
C LEU A 84 -11.95 12.88 7.67
#